data_AF-A0A9E6JNW4-F1
#
_entry.id   AF-A0A9E6JNW4-F1
#
_cell.length_a   1.000
_cell.length_b   1.000
_cell.length_c   1.000
_cell.angle_alpha   90.00
_cell.angle_beta   90.00
_cell.angle_gamma   90.00
#
_symmetry.space_group_name_H-M   'P 1'
#
loop_
_entity.id
_entity.type
_entity.pdbx_description
1 polymer ?
#
loop_
_entity_poly.entity_id
_entity_poly.type
_entity_poly.pdbx_seq_one_letter_code
_entity_poly.pdbx_strand_id
1 'polypeptide(L)'
;TLDRSRDPRLAEHPEGEPTYRLITTILDPKAAPAKELAALYTERWEIEAAFDELKTHLRGRQMLLRSKTPDLVRQEFYGLLLAHFAIRGLMHEAAVGVEVDPDRLSFVHAVRVVKS
;
A
#
# COMPACT_ATOMS: atom_id res chain seq x y z
N THR A 1 -3.18 -2.05 -15.53
CA THR A 1 -2.80 -0.64 -15.33
C THR A 1 -4.01 0.08 -14.79
N LEU A 2 -4.13 0.19 -13.46
CA LEU A 2 -5.23 0.94 -12.84
C LEU A 2 -4.90 2.43 -12.96
N ASP A 3 -5.84 3.16 -13.52
CA ASP A 3 -5.79 4.59 -13.72
C ASP A 3 -5.73 5.31 -12.36
N ARG A 4 -4.61 5.98 -12.09
CA ARG A 4 -4.28 6.69 -10.85
C ARG A 4 -5.10 7.98 -10.65
N SER A 5 -6.01 8.33 -11.58
CA SER A 5 -6.68 9.63 -11.63
C SER A 5 -8.13 9.69 -11.10
N ARG A 6 -8.74 8.57 -10.70
CA ARG A 6 -10.16 8.54 -10.29
C ARG A 6 -10.40 7.96 -8.89
N ASP A 7 -10.21 8.80 -7.88
CA ASP A 7 -10.81 8.59 -6.55
C ASP A 7 -12.20 9.25 -6.52
N PRO A 8 -13.31 8.50 -6.32
CA PRO A 8 -14.67 9.05 -6.28
C PRO A 8 -14.95 9.98 -5.10
N ARG A 9 -13.99 10.16 -4.18
CA ARG A 9 -14.05 11.12 -3.06
C ARG A 9 -13.42 12.47 -3.40
N LEU A 10 -12.77 12.60 -4.56
CA LEU A 10 -12.41 13.88 -5.13
C LEU A 10 -13.68 14.44 -5.76
N ALA A 11 -14.21 15.55 -5.22
CA ALA A 11 -15.34 16.22 -5.85
C ALA A 11 -14.95 16.55 -7.30
N GLU A 12 -15.65 15.96 -8.26
CA GLU A 12 -15.43 16.24 -9.68
C GLU A 12 -15.85 17.70 -9.94
N HIS A 13 -14.86 18.57 -10.15
CA HIS A 13 -15.09 19.89 -10.71
C HIS A 13 -14.88 19.83 -12.22
N PRO A 14 -15.82 20.36 -13.03
CA PRO A 14 -15.59 20.55 -14.45
C PRO A 14 -14.51 21.64 -14.59
N GLU A 15 -13.32 21.25 -15.03
CA GLU A 15 -12.18 22.14 -15.38
C GLU A 15 -11.37 22.77 -14.20
N GLY A 16 -10.96 21.99 -13.19
CA GLY A 16 -10.04 22.49 -12.15
C GLY A 16 -9.16 21.41 -11.51
N GLU A 17 -8.01 21.82 -10.98
CA GLU A 17 -7.10 20.96 -10.21
C GLU A 17 -7.84 20.24 -9.06
N PRO A 18 -7.44 19.00 -8.71
CA PRO A 18 -8.10 18.22 -7.65
C PRO A 18 -8.12 18.99 -6.33
N THR A 19 -9.31 19.18 -5.76
CA THR A 19 -9.49 19.85 -4.47
C THR A 19 -9.42 18.84 -3.33
N TYR A 20 -8.44 19.01 -2.43
CA TYR A 20 -8.26 18.15 -1.25
C TYR A 20 -8.87 18.80 0.00
N ARG A 21 -9.61 18.01 0.79
CA ARG A 21 -10.10 18.41 2.11
C ARG A 21 -9.67 17.36 3.14
N LEU A 22 -8.79 17.78 4.05
CA LEU A 22 -8.20 16.92 5.08
C LEU A 22 -8.66 17.37 6.46
N ILE A 23 -8.93 16.42 7.35
CA ILE A 23 -9.13 16.66 8.78
C ILE A 23 -7.89 16.13 9.48
N THR A 24 -7.19 16.99 10.23
CA THR A 24 -5.97 16.64 10.93
C THR A 24 -6.02 17.14 12.37
N THR A 25 -5.32 16.45 13.27
CA THR A 25 -5.10 16.86 14.66
C THR A 25 -3.94 17.84 14.80
N ILE A 26 -3.18 18.08 13.73
CA ILE A 26 -2.09 19.06 13.72
C ILE A 26 -2.69 20.47 13.68
N LEU A 27 -2.44 21.24 14.74
CA LEU A 27 -3.06 22.57 14.93
C LEU A 27 -2.25 23.71 14.29
N ASP A 28 -0.94 23.53 14.10
CA ASP A 28 -0.08 24.54 13.49
C ASP A 28 0.03 24.32 11.96
N PRO A 29 -0.51 25.23 11.13
CA PRO A 29 -0.44 25.10 9.67
C PRO A 29 0.98 25.27 9.10
N LYS A 30 1.93 25.84 9.86
CA LYS A 30 3.35 25.91 9.43
C LYS A 30 4.08 24.60 9.66
N ALA A 31 3.66 23.81 10.64
CA ALA A 31 4.22 22.50 10.93
C ALA A 31 3.74 21.41 9.95
N ALA A 32 2.61 21.63 9.26
CA ALA A 32 2.09 20.73 8.24
C ALA A 32 1.47 21.52 7.07
N PRO A 33 2.30 21.99 6.12
CA PRO A 33 1.82 22.75 4.97
C PRO A 33 0.81 21.96 4.14
N ALA A 34 -0.28 22.62 3.73
CA ALA A 34 -1.39 21.95 3.01
C ALA A 34 -0.95 21.24 1.72
N LYS A 35 0.04 21.78 0.99
CA LYS A 35 0.56 21.17 -0.23
C LYS A 35 1.29 19.86 0.05
N GLU A 36 2.07 19.80 1.13
CA GLU A 36 2.78 18.60 1.55
C GLU A 36 1.80 17.54 2.04
N LEU A 37 0.81 17.94 2.85
CA LEU A 37 -0.26 17.04 3.28
C LEU A 37 -1.09 16.47 2.11
N ALA A 38 -1.35 17.28 1.08
CA ALA A 38 -2.03 16.83 -0.13
C ALA A 38 -1.16 15.82 -0.92
N ALA A 39 0.15 16.03 -1.00
CA ALA A 39 1.07 15.09 -1.64
C ALA A 39 1.12 13.74 -0.90
N LEU A 40 1.13 13.76 0.43
CA LEU A 40 1.06 12.55 1.27
C LEU A 40 -0.29 11.81 1.12
N TYR A 41 -1.36 12.49 0.72
CA TYR A 41 -2.63 11.83 0.46
C TYR A 41 -2.55 10.85 -0.73
N THR A 42 -1.67 11.12 -1.70
CA THR A 42 -1.34 10.16 -2.76
C THR A 42 -0.59 8.95 -2.18
N GLU A 43 0.34 9.13 -1.24
CA GLU A 43 1.01 8.02 -0.56
C GLU A 43 0.04 7.13 0.22
N ARG A 44 -1.11 7.66 0.67
CA ARG A 44 -2.14 6.83 1.29
C ARG A 44 -2.65 5.73 0.35
N TRP A 45 -2.64 5.93 -0.97
CA TRP A 45 -3.01 4.87 -1.91
C TRP A 45 -2.06 3.68 -1.88
N GLU A 46 -0.83 3.84 -1.36
CA GLU A 46 0.09 2.71 -1.13
C GLU A 46 -0.48 1.71 -0.12
N ILE A 47 -1.35 2.13 0.80
CA ILE A 47 -2.03 1.18 1.69
C ILE A 47 -3.01 0.29 0.90
N GLU A 48 -3.66 0.83 -0.13
CA GLU A 48 -4.56 0.07 -1.00
C GLU A 48 -3.77 -0.92 -1.86
N ALA A 49 -2.59 -0.50 -2.35
CA ALA A 49 -1.65 -1.39 -3.02
C ALA A 49 -1.16 -2.51 -2.09
N ALA A 50 -0.78 -2.21 -0.84
CA ALA A 50 -0.40 -3.21 0.15
C ALA A 50 -1.55 -4.19 0.46
N PHE A 51 -2.80 -3.71 0.52
CA PHE A 51 -3.95 -4.58 0.66
C PHE A 51 -4.17 -5.49 -0.56
N ASP A 52 -3.94 -5.00 -1.78
CA ASP A 52 -4.01 -5.83 -3.00
C ASP A 52 -2.87 -6.85 -3.05
N GLU A 53 -1.65 -6.45 -2.68
CA GLU A 53 -0.50 -7.35 -2.55
C GLU A 53 -0.80 -8.51 -1.59
N LEU A 54 -1.34 -8.20 -0.41
CA LEU A 54 -1.70 -9.20 0.60
C LEU A 54 -2.85 -10.10 0.15
N LYS A 55 -3.92 -9.53 -0.42
CA LYS A 55 -5.16 -10.26 -0.76
C LYS A 55 -5.05 -11.04 -2.07
N THR A 56 -4.39 -10.47 -3.07
CA THR A 56 -4.39 -10.95 -4.46
C THR A 56 -3.08 -11.61 -4.83
N HIS A 57 -1.93 -10.99 -4.51
CA HIS A 57 -0.64 -11.40 -5.06
C HIS A 57 0.14 -12.39 -4.19
N LEU A 58 0.14 -12.20 -2.88
CA LEU A 58 0.83 -13.10 -1.95
C LEU A 58 0.02 -14.38 -1.71
N ARG A 59 -1.28 -14.21 -1.50
CA ARG A 59 -2.23 -15.27 -1.12
C ARG A 59 -2.82 -16.02 -2.31
N GLY A 60 -2.84 -15.39 -3.48
CA GLY A 60 -3.58 -15.88 -4.65
C GLY A 60 -5.10 -15.71 -4.48
N ARG A 61 -5.80 -15.42 -5.57
CA ARG A 61 -7.23 -15.01 -5.62
C ARG A 61 -8.26 -15.98 -5.01
N GLN A 62 -7.86 -17.15 -4.49
CA GLN A 62 -8.78 -18.24 -4.10
C GLN A 62 -8.53 -18.91 -2.74
N MET A 63 -7.46 -18.60 -2.00
CA MET A 63 -7.23 -19.29 -0.71
C MET A 63 -7.91 -18.56 0.45
N LEU A 64 -9.09 -19.00 0.91
CA LEU A 64 -9.66 -18.60 2.21
C LEU A 64 -8.78 -19.07 3.37
N LEU A 65 -8.89 -18.41 4.54
CA LEU A 65 -8.11 -18.80 5.73
C LEU A 65 -8.60 -20.19 6.10
N ARG A 66 -7.68 -21.15 6.21
CA ARG A 66 -8.05 -22.58 6.33
C ARG A 66 -8.47 -22.94 7.75
N SER A 67 -8.01 -22.16 8.72
CA SER A 67 -8.26 -22.35 10.14
C SER A 67 -9.76 -22.24 10.47
N LYS A 68 -10.25 -23.15 11.34
CA LYS A 68 -11.68 -23.22 11.74
C LYS A 68 -11.97 -22.64 13.12
N THR A 69 -10.97 -22.08 13.79
CA THR A 69 -11.10 -21.47 15.12
C THR A 69 -10.60 -20.02 15.08
N PRO A 70 -11.24 -19.07 15.81
CA PRO A 70 -10.84 -17.67 15.79
C PRO A 70 -9.36 -17.43 16.08
N ASP A 71 -8.77 -18.18 17.00
CA ASP A 71 -7.38 -18.00 17.44
C ASP A 71 -6.39 -18.36 16.32
N LEU A 72 -6.57 -19.53 15.71
CA LEU A 72 -5.75 -19.97 14.57
C LEU A 72 -5.99 -19.12 13.31
N VAL A 73 -7.20 -18.58 13.10
CA VAL A 73 -7.48 -17.62 12.02
C VAL A 73 -6.65 -16.35 12.21
N ARG A 74 -6.55 -15.82 13.44
CA ARG A 74 -5.67 -14.67 13.72
C ARG A 74 -4.20 -15.00 13.50
N GLN A 75 -3.76 -16.18 13.94
CA GLN A 75 -2.38 -16.64 13.70
C GLN A 75 -2.05 -16.72 12.21
N GLU A 76 -2.94 -17.32 11.40
CA GLU A 76 -2.78 -17.44 9.95
C GLU A 76 -2.72 -16.06 9.28
N PHE A 77 -3.56 -15.12 9.71
CA PHE A 77 -3.52 -13.74 9.25
C PHE A 77 -2.20 -13.05 9.59
N TYR A 78 -1.69 -13.19 10.81
CA TYR A 78 -0.38 -12.65 11.19
C TYR A 78 0.77 -13.31 10.40
N GLY A 79 0.67 -14.60 10.11
CA GLY A 79 1.63 -15.29 9.23
C GLY A 79 1.67 -14.68 7.82
N LEU A 80 0.51 -14.34 7.25
CA LEU A 80 0.43 -13.65 5.95
C LEU A 80 1.03 -12.24 6.01
N LEU A 81 0.76 -11.49 7.09
CA LEU A 81 1.35 -10.16 7.28
C LEU A 81 2.87 -10.22 7.40
N LEU A 82 3.40 -11.17 8.19
CA LEU A 82 4.84 -11.37 8.34
C LEU A 82 5.50 -11.71 7.01
N ALA A 83 4.91 -12.61 6.22
CA ALA A 83 5.41 -12.95 4.90
C ALA A 83 5.41 -11.75 3.94
N HIS A 84 4.36 -10.92 3.95
CA HIS A 84 4.30 -9.70 3.16
C HIS A 84 5.42 -8.72 3.55
N PHE A 85 5.57 -8.41 4.84
CA PHE A 85 6.58 -7.48 5.32
C PHE A 85 8.00 -7.98 5.10
N ALA A 86 8.24 -9.30 5.22
CA ALA A 86 9.54 -9.88 4.90
C ALA A 86 9.91 -9.66 3.42
N ILE A 87 8.98 -9.86 2.50
CA ILE A 87 9.22 -9.63 1.06
C ILE A 87 9.42 -8.14 0.78
N ARG A 88 8.61 -7.24 1.36
CA ARG A 88 8.80 -5.78 1.23
C ARG A 88 10.15 -5.32 1.81
N GLY A 89 10.60 -5.92 2.92
CA GLY A 89 11.92 -5.68 3.50
C GLY A 89 13.05 -6.06 2.53
N LEU A 90 12.97 -7.26 1.94
CA LEU A 90 13.95 -7.70 0.93
C LEU A 90 13.96 -6.80 -0.31
N MET A 91 12.78 -6.38 -0.79
CA MET A 91 12.68 -5.43 -1.89
C MET A 91 13.31 -4.09 -1.53
N HIS A 92 13.06 -3.58 -0.32
CA HIS A 92 13.65 -2.34 0.16
C HIS A 92 15.18 -2.42 0.21
N GLU A 93 15.74 -3.47 0.80
CA GLU A 93 17.18 -3.70 0.84
C GLU A 93 17.80 -3.77 -0.57
N ALA A 94 17.15 -4.48 -1.49
CA ALA A 94 17.60 -4.59 -2.88
C ALA A 94 17.56 -3.23 -3.61
N ALA A 95 16.52 -2.43 -3.38
CA ALA A 95 16.36 -1.12 -3.99
C ALA A 95 17.39 -0.11 -3.48
N VAL A 96 17.64 -0.10 -2.16
CA VAL A 96 18.69 0.71 -1.53
C VAL A 96 20.06 0.36 -2.11
N GLY A 97 20.35 -0.92 -2.34
CA GLY A 97 21.62 -1.37 -2.92
C GLY A 97 21.90 -0.86 -4.34
N VAL A 98 20.89 -0.36 -5.06
CA VAL A 98 21.02 0.16 -6.43
C VAL A 98 20.47 1.58 -6.59
N GLU A 99 20.25 2.30 -5.48
CA GLU A 99 19.76 3.68 -5.42
C GLU A 99 18.46 3.93 -6.21
N VAL A 100 17.53 2.97 -6.18
CA VAL A 100 16.19 3.14 -6.74
C VAL A 100 15.15 3.21 -5.63
N ASP A 101 14.06 3.90 -5.93
CA ASP A 101 12.87 3.88 -5.08
C ASP A 101 12.31 2.43 -5.00
N PRO A 102 12.14 1.87 -3.78
CA PRO A 102 11.56 0.54 -3.56
C PRO A 102 10.20 0.33 -4.23
N ASP A 103 9.38 1.37 -4.35
CA ASP A 103 8.03 1.28 -4.95
C ASP A 103 8.08 1.09 -6.47
N ARG A 104 9.27 1.21 -7.08
CA ARG A 104 9.50 0.84 -8.48
C ARG A 104 9.70 -0.65 -8.69
N LEU A 105 9.93 -1.42 -7.62
CA LEU A 105 10.09 -2.86 -7.70
C LEU A 105 8.73 -3.56 -7.73
N SER A 106 8.59 -4.56 -8.60
CA SER A 106 7.35 -5.34 -8.69
C SER A 106 7.27 -6.38 -7.56
N PHE A 107 6.27 -6.24 -6.68
CA PHE A 107 6.02 -7.21 -5.61
C PHE A 107 5.73 -8.62 -6.14
N VAL A 108 4.96 -8.75 -7.23
CA VAL A 108 4.68 -10.05 -7.86
C VAL A 108 5.96 -10.71 -8.36
N HIS A 109 6.88 -9.94 -8.91
CA HIS A 109 8.17 -10.44 -9.33
C HIS A 109 9.00 -10.90 -8.13
N ALA A 110 9.06 -10.10 -7.06
CA ALA A 110 9.76 -10.46 -5.82
C ALA A 110 9.23 -11.77 -5.21
N VAL A 111 7.90 -11.97 -5.16
CA VAL A 111 7.29 -13.23 -4.71
C VAL A 111 7.76 -14.43 -5.55
N ARG A 112 7.93 -14.27 -6.87
CA ARG A 112 8.43 -15.35 -7.74
C ARG A 112 9.89 -15.67 -7.47
N VAL A 113 10.72 -14.66 -7.27
CA VAL A 113 12.16 -14.82 -6.96
C VAL A 113 12.35 -15.49 -5.59
N VAL A 114 11.57 -15.14 -4.58
CA VAL A 114 11.67 -15.79 -3.26
C VAL A 114 11.21 -17.25 -3.28
N LYS A 115 10.34 -17.63 -4.23
CA LYS A 115 9.81 -18.99 -4.37
C LYS A 115 10.65 -19.91 -5.26
N SER A 116 11.64 -19.39 -5.98
CA SER A 116 12.55 -20.15 -6.86
C SER A 116 13.74 -20.70 -6.08
#